data_AF-A0A6B2LLQ2-F1
#
_entry.id   AF-A0A6B2LLQ2-F1
#
_cell.length_a   1.000
_cell.length_b   1.000
_cell.length_c   1.000
_cell.angle_alpha   90.00
_cell.angle_beta   90.00
_cell.angle_gamma   90.00
#
_symmetry.space_group_name_H-M   'P 1'
#
loop_
_entity.id
_entity.type
_entity.pdbx_description
1 polymer ?
#
loop_
_entity_poly.entity_id
_entity_poly.type
_entity_poly.pdbx_seq_one_letter_code
_entity_poly.pdbx_strand_id
1 'polypeptide(L)'
;MVCYFLQIKDRHNGNILIDRDGHIIHIDYGFMLSSSPGNLQFEKAPFKLPLEFIDVMTGRDSIPFNYFKSLISWGFSAIRKNYQKIRCLIELMINAGGGKMACFQSTGEVVLNNLHERFAFHIPEQKIEEYTNSLVTLSAGNWRTEMYDNFQYFSNGIL
;
A
#
# COMPACT_ATOMS: atom_id res chain seq x y z
N MET A 1 3.02 2.62 3.56
CA MET A 1 3.23 1.43 4.43
C MET A 1 1.99 0.58 4.62
N VAL A 2 0.91 1.11 5.22
CA VAL A 2 -0.32 0.32 5.45
C VAL A 2 -0.92 -0.23 4.14
N CYS A 3 -1.01 0.60 3.09
CA CYS A 3 -1.51 0.17 1.78
C CYS A 3 -0.73 -1.01 1.19
N TYR A 4 0.59 -1.02 1.38
CA TYR A 4 1.45 -2.11 0.91
C TYR A 4 1.15 -3.42 1.66
N PHE A 5 1.19 -3.40 3.00
CA PHE A 5 1.01 -4.62 3.80
C PHE A 5 -0.41 -5.19 3.74
N LEU A 6 -1.41 -4.33 3.75
CA LEU A 6 -2.82 -4.74 3.70
C LEU A 6 -3.35 -4.84 2.27
N GLN A 7 -2.53 -4.54 1.25
CA GLN A 7 -2.94 -4.51 -0.16
C GLN A 7 -4.22 -3.70 -0.36
N ILE A 8 -4.28 -2.51 0.24
CA ILE A 8 -5.40 -1.59 0.02
C ILE A 8 -5.34 -1.16 -1.44
N LYS A 9 -6.38 -1.50 -2.19
CA LYS A 9 -6.53 -1.19 -3.62
C LYS A 9 -7.41 0.03 -3.82
N ASP A 10 -7.64 0.36 -5.08
CA ASP A 10 -8.52 1.46 -5.49
C ASP A 10 -8.03 2.78 -4.87
N ARG A 11 -6.71 3.00 -4.93
CA ARG A 11 -6.09 4.22 -4.43
C ARG A 11 -6.04 5.21 -5.59
N HIS A 12 -7.08 6.03 -5.69
CA HIS A 12 -7.15 7.19 -6.57
C HIS A 12 -7.24 8.49 -5.76
N ASN A 13 -7.16 9.63 -6.44
CA ASN A 13 -7.13 10.96 -5.79
C ASN A 13 -8.34 11.21 -4.88
N GLY A 14 -9.55 10.85 -5.32
CA GLY A 14 -10.76 10.91 -4.46
C GLY A 14 -10.72 10.09 -3.15
N ASN A 15 -9.85 9.08 -3.04
CA ASN A 15 -9.69 8.24 -1.84
C ASN A 15 -8.51 8.67 -0.95
N ILE A 16 -7.81 9.75 -1.30
CA ILE A 16 -6.66 10.28 -0.58
C ILE A 16 -6.95 11.74 -0.25
N LEU A 17 -7.38 11.97 0.98
CA LEU A 17 -7.71 13.30 1.50
C LEU A 17 -6.50 13.93 2.16
N ILE A 18 -6.49 15.26 2.21
CA ILE A 18 -5.49 16.05 2.91
C ILE A 18 -6.22 17.05 3.82
N ASP A 19 -5.84 17.12 5.09
CA ASP A 19 -6.38 18.12 6.01
C ASP A 19 -5.58 19.44 5.97
N ARG A 20 -5.99 20.42 6.78
CA ARG A 20 -5.36 21.75 6.80
C ARG A 20 -3.95 21.76 7.40
N ASP A 21 -3.63 20.73 8.18
CA ASP A 21 -2.31 20.57 8.82
C ASP A 21 -1.35 19.75 7.94
N GLY A 22 -1.83 19.25 6.79
CA GLY A 22 -1.04 18.49 5.83
C GLY A 22 -1.04 16.98 6.08
N HIS A 23 -1.93 16.46 6.92
CA HIS A 23 -2.04 15.02 7.13
C HIS A 23 -2.73 14.35 5.93
N ILE A 24 -2.12 13.27 5.43
CA ILE A 24 -2.70 12.43 4.39
C ILE A 24 -3.61 11.38 5.04
N ILE A 25 -4.88 11.34 4.64
CA ILE A 25 -5.89 10.43 5.15
C ILE A 25 -6.43 9.58 4.01
N HIS A 26 -6.34 8.26 4.15
CA HIS A 26 -6.93 7.33 3.20
C HIS A 26 -8.37 7.02 3.63
N ILE A 27 -9.32 7.10 2.71
CA ILE A 27 -10.71 6.71 2.93
C ILE A 27 -11.12 5.60 1.97
N ASP A 28 -12.27 4.98 2.23
CA ASP A 28 -12.78 3.82 1.50
C ASP A 28 -11.82 2.62 1.53
N TYR A 29 -12.19 1.55 2.22
CA TYR A 29 -11.38 0.32 2.30
C TYR A 29 -12.13 -0.87 1.68
N GLY A 30 -13.00 -0.61 0.71
CA GLY A 30 -13.82 -1.64 0.05
C GLY A 30 -12.99 -2.76 -0.60
N PHE A 31 -11.74 -2.47 -0.96
CA PHE A 31 -10.81 -3.43 -1.55
C PHE A 31 -9.51 -3.52 -0.76
N MET A 32 -9.30 -4.64 -0.09
CA MET A 32 -8.08 -4.96 0.64
C MET A 32 -7.74 -6.45 0.58
N LEU A 33 -6.51 -6.79 0.98
CA LEU A 33 -5.93 -8.13 1.04
C LEU A 33 -5.98 -8.86 -0.32
N SER A 34 -6.97 -9.74 -0.53
CA SER A 34 -7.13 -10.50 -1.77
C SER A 34 -8.21 -9.95 -2.70
N SER A 35 -8.99 -8.96 -2.27
CA SER A 35 -10.02 -8.33 -3.11
C SER A 35 -9.42 -7.24 -4.01
N SER A 36 -9.94 -7.13 -5.23
CA SER A 36 -9.61 -6.06 -6.16
C SER A 36 -10.83 -5.66 -7.01
N PRO A 37 -10.95 -4.39 -7.39
CA PRO A 37 -12.04 -3.94 -8.26
C PRO A 37 -11.98 -4.69 -9.60
N GLY A 38 -13.08 -5.39 -9.94
CA GLY A 38 -13.23 -6.10 -11.22
C GLY A 38 -12.28 -7.29 -11.44
N ASN A 39 -11.63 -7.84 -10.41
CA ASN A 39 -10.61 -8.91 -10.51
C ASN A 39 -9.41 -8.59 -11.44
N LEU A 40 -9.26 -7.33 -11.85
CA LEU A 40 -8.18 -6.89 -12.70
C LEU A 40 -7.04 -6.37 -11.82
N GLN A 41 -5.87 -6.98 -11.92
CA GLN A 41 -4.66 -6.57 -11.19
C GLN A 41 -4.02 -5.34 -11.86
N PHE A 42 -4.77 -4.24 -12.01
CA PHE A 42 -4.29 -3.02 -12.67
C PHE A 42 -3.15 -2.34 -11.90
N GLU A 43 -3.13 -2.44 -10.57
CA GLU A 43 -2.12 -1.83 -9.70
C GLU A 43 -0.92 -2.75 -9.50
N LYS A 44 0.09 -2.65 -10.37
CA LYS A 44 1.43 -3.28 -10.16
C LYS A 44 2.34 -2.46 -9.24
N ALA A 45 2.01 -1.19 -8.98
CA ALA A 45 2.78 -0.36 -8.08
C ALA A 45 2.62 -0.87 -6.63
N PRO A 46 3.69 -0.92 -5.83
CA PRO A 46 3.60 -1.32 -4.41
C PRO A 46 2.61 -0.49 -3.59
N PHE A 47 2.51 0.82 -3.89
CA PHE A 47 1.53 1.74 -3.34
C PHE A 47 1.44 2.99 -4.25
N LYS A 48 0.42 3.83 -4.05
CA LYS A 48 0.27 5.10 -4.78
C LYS A 48 1.25 6.15 -4.23
N LEU A 49 2.09 6.68 -5.12
CA LEU A 49 3.01 7.79 -4.86
C LEU A 49 3.11 8.66 -6.14
N PRO A 50 2.16 9.57 -6.34
CA PRO A 50 2.10 10.37 -7.55
C PRO A 50 3.19 11.47 -7.54
N LEU A 51 3.52 12.03 -8.70
CA LEU A 51 4.66 12.97 -8.82
C LEU A 51 4.45 14.24 -7.99
N GLU A 52 3.21 14.69 -7.84
CA GLU A 52 2.83 15.86 -7.07
C GLU A 52 3.25 15.73 -5.60
N PHE A 53 3.21 14.53 -5.04
CA PHE A 53 3.67 14.28 -3.66
C PHE A 53 5.20 14.43 -3.58
N ILE A 54 5.91 14.04 -4.63
CA ILE A 54 7.37 14.20 -4.73
C ILE A 54 7.72 15.68 -4.92
N ASP A 55 6.93 16.43 -5.69
CA ASP A 55 7.12 17.86 -5.91
C ASP A 55 6.90 18.67 -4.64
N VAL A 56 5.90 18.31 -3.82
CA VAL A 56 5.73 18.87 -2.46
C VAL A 56 6.95 18.59 -1.59
N MET A 57 7.58 17.43 -1.76
CA MET A 57 8.85 17.10 -1.13
C MET A 57 10.07 17.69 -1.85
N THR A 58 9.90 18.67 -2.74
CA THR A 58 10.98 19.37 -3.47
C THR A 58 11.81 18.50 -4.42
N GLY A 59 11.24 17.38 -4.89
CA GLY A 59 11.86 16.53 -5.92
C GLY A 59 12.55 15.26 -5.38
N ARG A 60 13.04 14.42 -6.30
CA ARG A 60 13.56 13.06 -5.99
C ARG A 60 14.92 13.02 -5.29
N ASP A 61 15.73 14.06 -5.47
CA ASP A 61 17.08 14.16 -4.89
C ASP A 61 17.12 15.06 -3.66
N SER A 62 15.95 15.46 -3.17
CA SER A 62 15.83 16.42 -2.08
C SER A 62 16.08 15.78 -0.70
N ILE A 63 16.44 16.62 0.27
CA ILE A 63 16.55 16.21 1.67
C ILE A 63 15.21 15.68 2.21
N PRO A 64 14.05 16.36 2.00
CA PRO A 64 12.75 15.86 2.45
C PRO A 64 12.38 14.49 1.86
N PHE A 65 12.64 14.26 0.57
CA PHE A 65 12.31 12.98 -0.06
C PHE A 65 13.22 11.84 0.44
N ASN A 66 14.50 12.14 0.67
CA ASN A 66 15.41 11.19 1.32
C ASN A 66 14.97 10.86 2.75
N TYR A 67 14.53 11.85 3.52
CA TYR A 67 13.98 11.63 4.85
C TYR A 67 12.70 10.77 4.82
N PHE A 68 11.79 11.02 3.87
CA PHE A 68 10.62 10.17 3.64
C PHE A 68 11.01 8.71 3.38
N LYS A 69 12.01 8.46 2.52
CA LYS A 69 12.54 7.11 2.28
C LYS A 69 13.07 6.44 3.56
N SER A 70 13.82 7.18 4.39
CA SER A 70 14.29 6.68 5.69
C SER A 70 13.13 6.33 6.63
N LEU A 71 12.09 7.16 6.70
CA LEU A 71 10.89 6.89 7.50
C LEU A 71 10.17 5.61 7.02
N ILE A 72 10.08 5.40 5.70
CA ILE A 72 9.51 4.15 5.14
C ILE A 72 10.34 2.94 5.56
N SER A 73 11.67 3.02 5.48
CA SER A 73 12.58 1.94 5.90
C SER A 73 12.40 1.59 7.39
N TRP A 74 12.46 2.59 8.27
CA TRP A 74 12.28 2.39 9.72
C TRP A 74 10.90 1.84 10.06
N GLY A 75 9.85 2.36 9.41
CA GLY A 75 8.50 1.86 9.55
C GLY A 75 8.36 0.41 9.10
N PHE A 76 9.01 0.02 8.01
CA PHE A 76 9.02 -1.36 7.51
C PHE A 76 9.66 -2.30 8.51
N SER A 77 10.84 -1.96 9.02
CA SER A 77 11.53 -2.71 10.08
C SER A 77 10.69 -2.83 11.36
N ALA A 78 10.03 -1.75 11.79
CA ALA A 78 9.17 -1.77 12.97
C ALA A 78 7.96 -2.70 12.79
N ILE A 79 7.33 -2.66 11.62
CA ILE A 79 6.19 -3.53 11.29
C ILE A 79 6.64 -4.99 11.20
N ARG A 80 7.79 -5.28 10.57
CA ARG A 80 8.37 -6.64 10.50
C ARG A 80 8.48 -7.31 11.86
N LYS A 81 8.98 -6.57 12.86
CA LYS A 81 9.10 -7.05 14.25
C LYS A 81 7.75 -7.38 14.91
N ASN A 82 6.65 -6.82 14.41
CA ASN A 82 5.29 -7.02 14.93
C ASN A 82 4.43 -7.94 14.03
N TYR A 83 5.02 -8.66 13.08
CA TYR A 83 4.30 -9.55 12.16
C TYR A 83 3.35 -10.52 12.86
N GLN A 84 3.80 -11.19 13.93
CA GLN A 84 2.98 -12.20 14.61
C GLN A 84 1.68 -11.63 15.17
N LYS A 85 1.71 -10.38 15.67
CA LYS A 85 0.50 -9.70 16.16
C LYS A 85 -0.47 -9.45 15.00
N ILE A 86 0.03 -8.95 13.87
CA ILE A 86 -0.77 -8.65 12.68
C ILE A 86 -1.36 -9.94 12.07
N ARG A 87 -0.53 -10.98 11.93
CA ARG A 87 -0.93 -12.31 11.45
C ARG A 87 -2.05 -12.88 12.32
N CYS A 88 -1.87 -12.85 13.64
CA CYS A 88 -2.85 -13.37 14.60
C CYS A 88 -4.20 -12.65 14.49
N LEU A 89 -4.21 -11.31 14.40
CA LEU A 89 -5.45 -10.55 14.23
C LEU A 89 -6.20 -10.95 12.94
N ILE A 90 -5.49 -11.07 11.82
CA ILE A 90 -6.09 -11.46 10.54
C ILE A 90 -6.61 -12.90 10.59
N GLU A 91 -5.85 -13.83 11.19
CA GLU A 91 -6.25 -15.22 11.38
C GLU A 91 -7.52 -15.34 12.26
N LEU A 92 -7.61 -14.55 13.34
CA LEU A 92 -8.81 -14.47 14.17
C LEU A 92 -10.01 -13.94 13.38
N MET A 93 -9.83 -12.90 12.57
CA MET A 93 -10.92 -12.36 11.74
C MET A 93 -11.44 -13.39 10.74
N ILE A 94 -10.54 -14.15 10.09
CA ILE A 94 -10.90 -15.24 9.18
C ILE A 94 -11.75 -16.29 9.91
N ASN A 95 -11.27 -16.75 11.07
CA ASN A 95 -11.90 -17.81 11.85
C ASN A 95 -13.22 -17.39 12.51
N ALA A 96 -13.38 -16.11 12.86
CA ALA A 96 -14.59 -15.56 13.49
C ALA A 96 -15.76 -15.37 12.51
N GLY A 97 -15.70 -15.96 11.31
CA GLY A 97 -16.74 -15.85 10.28
C GLY A 97 -16.45 -14.79 9.21
N GLY A 98 -15.27 -14.16 9.24
CA GLY A 98 -14.81 -13.22 8.22
C GLY A 98 -14.65 -13.84 6.84
N GLY A 99 -14.58 -15.17 6.70
CA GLY A 99 -14.49 -15.84 5.39
C GLY A 99 -15.61 -15.51 4.38
N LYS A 100 -16.70 -14.86 4.80
CA LYS A 100 -17.75 -14.33 3.92
C LYS A 100 -17.49 -12.90 3.40
N MET A 101 -16.51 -12.19 3.96
CA MET A 101 -16.14 -10.84 3.56
C MET A 101 -15.31 -10.86 2.26
N ALA A 102 -15.48 -9.84 1.42
CA ALA A 102 -14.82 -9.75 0.13
C ALA A 102 -13.28 -9.87 0.21
N CYS A 103 -12.67 -9.31 1.26
CA CYS A 103 -11.22 -9.33 1.49
C CYS A 103 -10.65 -10.71 1.87
N PHE A 104 -11.50 -11.71 2.11
CA PHE A 104 -11.14 -13.10 2.42
C PHE A 104 -11.75 -14.09 1.40
N GLN A 105 -12.09 -13.64 0.19
CA GLN A 105 -12.70 -14.49 -0.86
C GLN A 105 -11.78 -15.63 -1.34
N SER A 106 -10.46 -15.46 -1.26
CA SER A 106 -9.49 -16.55 -1.35
C SER A 106 -9.41 -17.30 -0.03
N THR A 107 -9.07 -18.59 -0.01
CA THR A 107 -8.91 -19.35 1.25
C THR A 107 -8.07 -18.58 2.26
N GLY A 108 -8.44 -18.64 3.55
CA GLY A 108 -7.77 -17.87 4.59
C GLY A 108 -6.25 -18.10 4.62
N GLU A 109 -5.81 -19.32 4.31
CA GLU A 109 -4.41 -19.68 4.17
C GLU A 109 -3.69 -18.90 3.05
N VAL A 110 -4.32 -18.73 1.88
CA VAL A 110 -3.75 -17.94 0.78
C VAL A 110 -3.59 -16.47 1.19
N VAL A 111 -4.55 -15.92 1.94
CA VAL A 111 -4.46 -14.54 2.45
C VAL A 111 -3.28 -14.40 3.41
N LEU A 112 -3.12 -15.33 4.35
CA LEU A 112 -2.04 -15.33 5.32
C LEU A 112 -0.66 -15.56 4.68
N ASN A 113 -0.57 -16.44 3.68
CA ASN A 113 0.67 -16.67 2.93
C ASN A 113 1.06 -15.44 2.10
N ASN A 114 0.10 -14.83 1.39
CA ASN A 114 0.36 -13.60 0.66
C ASN A 114 0.76 -12.46 1.60
N LEU A 115 0.16 -12.38 2.79
CA LEU A 115 0.58 -11.43 3.83
C LEU A 115 2.02 -11.70 4.27
N HIS A 116 2.38 -12.96 4.55
CA HIS A 116 3.73 -13.36 4.94
C HIS A 116 4.78 -12.91 3.90
N GLU A 117 4.53 -13.16 2.62
CA GLU A 117 5.47 -12.79 1.55
C GLU A 117 5.78 -11.29 1.52
N ARG A 118 4.79 -10.43 1.80
CA ARG A 118 4.98 -8.98 1.85
C ARG A 118 5.86 -8.50 3.01
N PHE A 119 6.04 -9.31 4.05
CA PHE A 119 6.97 -9.00 5.13
C PHE A 119 8.44 -9.22 4.72
N ALA A 120 8.65 -9.88 3.58
CA ALA A 120 9.95 -10.03 2.93
C ALA A 120 11.03 -10.58 3.88
N PHE A 121 10.69 -11.55 4.73
CA PHE A 121 11.62 -12.11 5.71
C PHE A 121 12.86 -12.78 5.10
N HIS A 122 12.79 -13.15 3.82
CA HIS A 122 13.95 -13.60 3.04
C HIS A 122 15.01 -12.51 2.86
N ILE A 123 14.66 -11.23 3.05
CA ILE A 123 15.57 -10.09 2.99
C ILE A 123 16.14 -9.83 4.39
N PRO A 124 17.48 -9.83 4.56
CA PRO A 124 18.09 -9.54 5.85
C PRO A 124 17.91 -8.07 6.24
N GLU A 125 17.92 -7.79 7.56
CA GLU A 125 17.64 -6.45 8.11
C GLU A 125 18.53 -5.35 7.49
N GLN A 126 19.81 -5.67 7.23
CA GLN A 126 20.77 -4.75 6.63
C GLN A 126 20.40 -4.29 5.22
N LYS A 127 19.57 -5.06 4.51
CA LYS A 127 19.13 -4.76 3.13
C LYS A 127 17.70 -4.19 3.07
N ILE A 128 17.07 -3.92 4.20
CA ILE A 128 15.69 -3.41 4.22
C ILE A 128 15.59 -1.99 3.68
N GLU A 129 16.61 -1.18 3.91
CA GLU A 129 16.66 0.16 3.34
C GLU A 129 16.71 0.10 1.81
N GLU A 130 17.58 -0.73 1.24
CA GLU A 130 17.66 -0.93 -0.22
C GLU A 130 16.33 -1.46 -0.79
N TYR A 131 15.74 -2.45 -0.11
CA TYR A 131 14.46 -3.02 -0.52
C TYR A 131 13.34 -2.00 -0.52
N THR A 132 13.17 -1.25 0.57
CA THR A 132 12.11 -0.25 0.69
C THR A 132 12.31 0.91 -0.26
N ASN A 133 13.55 1.33 -0.51
CA ASN A 133 13.88 2.32 -1.54
C ASN A 133 13.47 1.84 -2.94
N SER A 134 13.66 0.56 -3.25
CA SER A 134 13.17 -0.02 -4.51
C SER A 134 11.64 0.05 -4.62
N LEU A 135 10.91 -0.20 -3.53
CA LEU A 135 9.44 -0.09 -3.50
C LEU A 135 8.98 1.35 -3.73
N VAL A 136 9.64 2.32 -3.09
CA VAL A 136 9.38 3.75 -3.30
C VAL A 136 9.63 4.13 -4.76
N THR A 137 10.73 3.66 -5.34
CA THR A 137 11.11 3.97 -6.72
C THR A 137 10.12 3.38 -7.73
N LEU A 138 9.66 2.14 -7.51
CA LEU A 138 8.63 1.50 -8.34
C LEU A 138 7.26 2.17 -8.23
N SER A 139 7.00 2.86 -7.12
CA SER A 139 5.75 3.57 -6.85
C SER A 139 5.77 5.01 -7.38
N ALA A 140 6.93 5.66 -7.39
CA ALA A 140 7.13 7.07 -7.73
C ALA A 140 6.78 7.38 -9.20
N GLY A 141 5.65 8.08 -9.42
CA GLY A 141 5.21 8.48 -10.76
C GLY A 141 4.93 7.30 -11.67
N ASN A 142 4.32 6.25 -11.13
CA ASN A 142 4.02 5.06 -11.92
C ASN A 142 2.89 5.36 -12.92
N TRP A 143 3.21 5.39 -14.22
CA TRP A 143 2.29 5.70 -15.32
C TRP A 143 0.97 4.89 -15.30
N ARG A 144 0.96 3.68 -14.72
CA ARG A 144 -0.27 2.88 -14.60
C ARG A 144 -1.21 3.40 -13.50
N THR A 145 -0.65 3.95 -12.42
CA THR A 145 -1.47 4.62 -11.40
C THR A 145 -2.10 5.89 -11.96
N GLU A 146 -1.37 6.64 -12.79
CA GLU A 146 -1.90 7.80 -13.51
C GLU A 146 -2.99 7.40 -14.52
N MET A 147 -2.80 6.31 -15.27
CA MET A 147 -3.85 5.77 -16.13
C MET A 147 -5.11 5.37 -15.36
N TYR A 148 -4.96 4.83 -14.14
CA TYR A 148 -6.10 4.46 -13.31
C TYR A 148 -6.87 5.69 -12.80
N ASP A 149 -6.17 6.76 -12.42
CA ASP A 149 -6.81 8.04 -12.09
C ASP A 149 -7.59 8.60 -13.28
N ASN A 150 -7.02 8.54 -14.49
CA ASN A 150 -7.74 8.93 -15.70
C ASN A 150 -8.99 8.07 -15.93
N PHE A 151 -8.92 6.75 -15.74
CA PHE A 151 -10.10 5.88 -15.83
C PHE A 151 -11.19 6.28 -14.82
N GLN A 152 -10.81 6.55 -13.56
CA GLN A 152 -11.73 7.00 -12.52
C GLN A 152 -12.34 8.38 -12.85
N TYR A 153 -11.55 9.29 -13.42
CA TYR A 153 -12.03 10.58 -13.92
C TYR A 153 -13.07 10.40 -15.03
N PHE A 154 -12.78 9.59 -16.05
CA PHE A 154 -13.72 9.38 -17.16
C PHE A 154 -14.98 8.60 -16.76
N SER A 155 -14.86 7.64 -15.86
CA SER A 155 -16.00 6.82 -15.42
C SER A 155 -16.88 7.52 -14.40
N ASN A 156 -16.27 8.21 -13.43
CA ASN A 156 -16.93 8.67 -12.20
C ASN A 156 -16.78 10.18 -11.95
N GLY A 157 -16.04 10.91 -12.80
CA GLY A 157 -15.84 12.36 -12.67
C GLY A 157 -14.92 12.78 -11.53
N ILE A 158 -14.11 11.86 -11.00
CA ILE A 158 -13.21 12.09 -9.87
C ILE A 158 -11.84 12.56 -10.38
N LEU A 159 -11.44 13.79 -10.03
CA LEU A 159 -10.09 14.35 -10.29
C LEU A 159 -9.05 13.78 -9.32
#